data_AF-A0A3D1PPT5-F1
#
_entry.id   AF-A0A3D1PPT5-F1
#
_cell.length_a   1.000
_cell.length_b   1.000
_cell.length_c   1.000
_cell.angle_alpha   90.00
_cell.angle_beta   90.00
_cell.angle_gamma   90.00
#
_symmetry.space_group_name_H-M   'P 1'
#
loop_
_entity.id
_entity.type
_entity.pdbx_description
1 polymer ?
#
loop_
_entity_poly.entity_id
_entity_poly.type
_entity_poly.pdbx_seq_one_letter_code
_entity_poly.pdbx_strand_id
1 'polypeptide(L)'
;IPMYVTIAEAIRDYSPNAWVINYTNPMTLCVRTLYHVFPKIKAFGCCHEVFGTQTLLTHILDEELGLKDVARQDIKVNVKGINHFTWFDKATYKGMDLFPIYRKFAEEHYESGYEYGDTNWMNSSFACANRVKFDLFLRYGCIAAAGDR
;
A
#
# COMPACT_ATOMS: atom_id res chain seq x y z
N ILE A 1 -16.64 -13.95 10.91
CA ILE A 1 -17.05 -12.55 11.18
C ILE A 1 -18.57 -12.48 11.00
N PRO A 2 -19.36 -12.57 12.09
CA PRO A 2 -20.82 -12.75 11.99
C PRO A 2 -21.53 -11.67 11.17
N MET A 3 -21.17 -10.41 11.34
CA MET A 3 -21.78 -9.31 10.58
C MET A 3 -21.57 -9.44 9.06
N TYR A 4 -20.41 -9.95 8.63
CA TYR A 4 -20.14 -10.19 7.20
C TYR A 4 -20.92 -11.36 6.63
N VAL A 5 -21.32 -12.32 7.47
CA VAL A 5 -22.23 -13.40 7.06
C VAL A 5 -23.59 -12.79 6.74
N THR A 6 -24.15 -12.00 7.66
CA THR A 6 -25.42 -11.30 7.45
C THR A 6 -25.41 -10.40 6.22
N ILE A 7 -24.33 -9.63 6.01
CA ILE A 7 -24.18 -8.79 4.82
C ILE A 7 -24.11 -9.63 3.54
N ALA A 8 -23.36 -10.74 3.53
CA ALA A 8 -23.25 -11.60 2.35
C ALA A 8 -24.56 -12.28 2.00
N GLU A 9 -25.33 -12.74 2.99
CA GLU A 9 -26.68 -13.29 2.81
C GLU A 9 -27.64 -12.24 2.24
N ALA A 10 -27.61 -11.01 2.77
CA ALA A 10 -28.41 -9.92 2.24
C ALA A 10 -28.04 -9.58 0.78
N ILE A 11 -26.75 -9.54 0.44
CA ILE A 11 -26.32 -9.29 -0.94
C ILE A 11 -26.77 -10.43 -1.86
N ARG A 12 -26.69 -11.68 -1.41
CA ARG A 12 -27.17 -12.85 -2.17
C ARG A 12 -28.67 -12.73 -2.48
N ASP A 13 -29.47 -12.33 -1.51
CA ASP A 13 -30.93 -12.36 -1.60
C ASP A 13 -31.50 -11.13 -2.32
N TYR A 14 -30.88 -9.95 -2.15
CA TYR A 14 -31.44 -8.68 -2.63
C TYR A 14 -30.65 -8.03 -3.77
N SER A 15 -29.36 -8.32 -3.91
CA SER A 15 -28.50 -7.65 -4.91
C SER A 15 -27.40 -8.56 -5.47
N PRO A 16 -27.71 -9.79 -5.94
CA PRO A 16 -26.71 -10.82 -6.26
C PRO A 16 -25.77 -10.42 -7.41
N ASN A 17 -26.14 -9.41 -8.20
CA ASN A 17 -25.39 -8.93 -9.35
C ASN A 17 -24.56 -7.67 -9.10
N ALA A 18 -24.67 -7.05 -7.92
CA ALA A 18 -23.93 -5.82 -7.59
C ALA A 18 -22.43 -6.09 -7.43
N TRP A 19 -21.62 -5.07 -7.72
CA TRP A 19 -20.23 -5.02 -7.27
C TRP A 19 -20.18 -4.51 -5.83
N VAL A 20 -19.39 -5.18 -5.01
CA VAL A 20 -19.23 -4.89 -3.58
C VAL A 20 -17.80 -4.40 -3.34
N ILE A 21 -17.68 -3.18 -2.80
CA ILE A 21 -16.40 -2.56 -2.48
C ILE A 21 -16.27 -2.51 -0.96
N ASN A 22 -15.31 -3.27 -0.42
CA ASN A 22 -15.07 -3.31 1.02
C ASN A 22 -13.93 -2.37 1.42
N TYR A 23 -14.15 -1.55 2.45
CA TYR A 23 -13.11 -0.71 3.08
C TYR A 23 -12.81 -1.12 4.53
N THR A 24 -13.63 -2.00 5.13
CA THR A 24 -13.52 -2.35 6.55
C THR A 24 -12.41 -3.37 6.80
N ASN A 25 -11.69 -3.17 7.90
CA ASN A 25 -10.67 -4.09 8.41
C ASN A 25 -11.25 -5.10 9.42
N PRO A 26 -10.64 -6.31 9.58
CA PRO A 26 -9.48 -6.83 8.86
C PRO A 26 -9.83 -7.29 7.44
N MET A 27 -9.37 -6.55 6.43
CA MET A 27 -9.81 -6.62 5.04
C MET A 27 -9.82 -8.05 4.47
N THR A 28 -8.72 -8.77 4.65
CA THR A 28 -8.55 -10.12 4.12
C THR A 28 -9.64 -11.07 4.62
N LEU A 29 -9.93 -11.05 5.93
CA LEU A 29 -10.95 -11.93 6.52
C LEU A 29 -12.37 -11.46 6.18
N CYS A 30 -12.59 -10.15 6.13
CA CYS A 30 -13.86 -9.55 5.72
C CYS A 30 -14.24 -9.99 4.31
N VAL A 31 -13.39 -9.72 3.31
CA VAL A 31 -13.64 -10.11 1.92
C VAL A 31 -13.71 -11.64 1.78
N ARG A 32 -12.84 -12.39 2.46
CA ARG A 32 -12.90 -13.86 2.44
C ARG A 32 -14.23 -14.40 2.96
N THR A 33 -14.80 -13.79 4.01
CA THR A 33 -16.10 -14.17 4.57
C THR A 33 -17.23 -13.95 3.55
N LEU A 34 -17.20 -12.85 2.78
CA LEU A 34 -18.18 -12.61 1.72
C LEU A 34 -18.21 -13.74 0.70
N TYR A 35 -17.04 -14.13 0.16
CA TYR A 35 -16.92 -15.23 -0.79
C TYR A 35 -17.20 -16.61 -0.18
N HIS A 36 -16.98 -16.78 1.12
CA HIS A 36 -17.30 -18.04 1.79
C HIS A 36 -18.81 -18.27 1.88
N VAL A 37 -19.57 -17.22 2.21
CA VAL A 37 -21.03 -17.28 2.41
C VAL A 37 -21.79 -17.19 1.09
N PHE A 38 -21.32 -16.33 0.17
CA PHE A 38 -21.88 -16.19 -1.17
C PHE A 38 -20.77 -16.35 -2.23
N PRO A 39 -20.46 -17.58 -2.68
CA PRO A 39 -19.34 -17.83 -3.60
C PRO A 39 -19.40 -17.12 -4.95
N LYS A 40 -20.59 -16.70 -5.40
CA LYS A 40 -20.78 -15.97 -6.67
C LYS A 40 -20.73 -14.44 -6.51
N ILE A 41 -20.47 -13.93 -5.30
CA ILE A 41 -20.41 -12.49 -5.04
C ILE A 41 -19.32 -11.82 -5.89
N LYS A 42 -19.59 -10.60 -6.36
CA LYS A 42 -18.60 -9.77 -7.07
C LYS A 42 -18.00 -8.76 -6.09
N ALA A 43 -17.05 -9.20 -5.27
CA ALA A 43 -16.50 -8.37 -4.19
C ALA A 43 -14.99 -8.16 -4.32
N PHE A 44 -14.52 -6.95 -4.00
CA PHE A 44 -13.11 -6.67 -3.80
C PHE A 44 -12.91 -5.68 -2.64
N GLY A 45 -11.70 -5.72 -2.07
CA GLY A 45 -11.29 -4.81 -1.01
C GLY A 45 -10.46 -3.65 -1.57
N CYS A 46 -10.68 -2.45 -1.05
CA CYS A 46 -9.88 -1.27 -1.38
C CYS A 46 -9.15 -0.76 -0.14
N CYS A 47 -7.86 -0.47 -0.30
CA CYS A 47 -7.01 0.13 0.73
C CYS A 47 -6.07 1.15 0.09
N HIS A 48 -5.69 2.19 0.83
CA HIS A 48 -4.88 3.30 0.34
C HIS A 48 -3.38 3.20 0.69
N GLU A 49 -2.95 2.21 1.48
CA GLU A 49 -1.57 2.08 1.99
C GLU A 49 -0.47 2.14 0.91
N VAL A 50 -0.73 1.52 -0.24
CA VAL A 50 0.18 1.51 -1.40
C VAL A 50 0.51 2.93 -1.88
N PHE A 51 -0.44 3.87 -1.70
CA PHE A 51 -0.28 5.24 -2.19
C PHE A 51 0.80 5.98 -1.42
N GLY A 52 0.91 5.78 -0.11
CA GLY A 52 1.98 6.39 0.70
C GLY A 52 3.37 5.96 0.21
N THR A 53 3.52 4.69 -0.19
CA THR A 53 4.82 4.20 -0.68
C THR A 53 5.15 4.73 -2.07
N GLN A 54 4.14 4.91 -2.95
CA GLN A 54 4.37 5.59 -4.22
C GLN A 54 4.74 7.07 -4.01
N THR A 55 4.15 7.75 -3.04
CA THR A 55 4.53 9.14 -2.67
C THR A 55 5.95 9.20 -2.12
N LEU A 56 6.37 8.27 -1.27
CA LEU A 56 7.77 8.17 -0.84
C LEU A 56 8.72 8.07 -2.04
N LEU A 57 8.37 7.26 -3.05
CA LEU A 57 9.18 7.14 -4.27
C LEU A 57 9.26 8.45 -5.06
N THR A 58 8.21 9.28 -5.06
CA THR A 58 8.29 10.60 -5.72
C THR A 58 9.25 11.55 -4.99
N HIS A 59 9.29 11.49 -3.65
CA HIS A 59 10.24 12.28 -2.86
C HIS A 59 11.68 11.83 -3.05
N ILE A 60 11.93 10.51 -3.08
CA ILE A 60 13.26 9.96 -3.37
C ILE A 60 13.75 10.41 -4.75
N LEU A 61 12.88 10.48 -5.75
CA LEU A 61 13.24 10.96 -7.09
C LEU A 61 13.61 12.45 -7.12
N ASP A 62 12.99 13.27 -6.27
CA ASP A 62 13.36 14.68 -6.12
C ASP A 62 14.74 14.80 -5.43
N GLU A 63 14.94 14.13 -4.30
CA GLU A 63 16.21 14.16 -3.55
C GLU A 63 17.40 13.61 -4.36
N GLU A 64 17.23 12.46 -5.03
CA GLU A 64 18.34 11.78 -5.70
C GLU A 64 18.64 12.34 -7.10
N LEU A 65 17.61 12.81 -7.81
CA LEU A 65 17.72 13.16 -9.24
C LEU A 65 17.21 14.58 -9.57
N GLY A 66 16.70 15.33 -8.60
CA GLY A 66 16.11 16.66 -8.82
C GLY A 66 14.81 16.64 -9.63
N LEU A 67 14.14 15.49 -9.73
CA LEU A 67 12.91 15.33 -10.50
C LEU A 67 11.70 15.82 -9.70
N LYS A 68 11.40 17.11 -9.84
CA LYS A 68 10.27 17.77 -9.18
C LYS A 68 8.94 17.43 -9.84
N ASP A 69 7.87 17.60 -9.07
CA ASP A 69 6.47 17.49 -9.51
C ASP A 69 6.11 16.13 -10.14
N VAL A 70 6.81 15.06 -9.77
CA VAL A 70 6.46 13.71 -10.20
C VAL A 70 5.12 13.32 -9.57
N ALA A 71 4.12 13.09 -10.42
CA ALA A 71 2.82 12.62 -9.94
C ALA A 71 2.92 11.17 -9.48
N ARG A 72 2.34 10.85 -8.31
CA ARG A 72 2.28 9.48 -7.76
C ARG A 72 1.79 8.45 -8.78
N GLN A 73 0.83 8.84 -9.62
CA GLN A 73 0.21 8.00 -10.65
C GLN A 73 1.20 7.60 -11.76
N ASP A 74 2.31 8.34 -11.93
CA ASP A 74 3.35 8.03 -12.91
C ASP A 74 4.33 6.98 -12.39
N ILE A 75 4.35 6.74 -11.09
CA ILE A 75 5.11 5.64 -10.47
C ILE A 75 4.34 4.34 -10.72
N LYS A 76 4.79 3.56 -11.70
CA LYS A 76 4.19 2.27 -12.04
C LYS A 76 4.82 1.19 -11.16
N VAL A 77 3.98 0.51 -10.39
CA VAL A 77 4.40 -0.53 -9.46
C VAL A 77 3.70 -1.85 -9.75
N ASN A 78 4.38 -2.95 -9.47
CA ASN A 78 3.73 -4.26 -9.38
C ASN A 78 3.55 -4.61 -7.90
N VAL A 79 2.31 -4.76 -7.45
CA VAL A 79 1.97 -4.97 -6.03
C VAL A 79 1.70 -6.45 -5.77
N LYS A 80 2.31 -6.99 -4.71
CA LYS A 80 2.11 -8.36 -4.24
C LYS A 80 1.83 -8.38 -2.74
N GLY A 81 1.21 -9.45 -2.25
CA GLY A 81 0.98 -9.70 -0.82
C GLY A 81 -0.49 -9.64 -0.41
N ILE A 82 -0.73 -9.35 0.86
CA ILE A 82 -2.07 -9.24 1.47
C ILE A 82 -2.26 -7.84 2.05
N ASN A 83 -3.50 -7.46 2.40
CA ASN A 83 -3.79 -6.14 2.96
C ASN A 83 -2.89 -5.81 4.16
N HIS A 84 -2.23 -4.64 4.12
CA HIS A 84 -1.25 -4.13 5.09
C HIS A 84 0.04 -4.97 5.23
N PHE A 85 0.25 -5.94 4.34
CA PHE A 85 1.51 -6.66 4.17
C PHE A 85 1.81 -6.79 2.67
N THR A 86 1.83 -5.63 2.02
CA THR A 86 2.01 -5.45 0.59
C THR A 86 3.46 -5.11 0.27
N TRP A 87 3.90 -5.52 -0.93
CA TRP A 87 5.27 -5.37 -1.40
C TRP A 87 5.27 -4.96 -2.87
N PHE A 88 6.27 -4.18 -3.27
CA PHE A 88 6.61 -4.01 -4.69
C PHE A 88 7.80 -4.88 -5.04
N ASP A 89 7.67 -5.66 -6.11
CA ASP A 89 8.79 -6.38 -6.75
C ASP A 89 9.26 -5.71 -8.05
N LYS A 90 8.52 -4.68 -8.51
CA LYS A 90 8.90 -3.78 -9.60
C LYS A 90 8.34 -2.39 -9.32
N ALA A 91 9.13 -1.36 -9.60
CA ALA A 91 8.73 0.05 -9.53
C ALA A 91 9.48 0.82 -10.60
N THR A 92 8.75 1.56 -11.44
CA THR A 92 9.34 2.32 -12.55
C THR A 92 8.74 3.72 -12.67
N TYR A 93 9.56 4.66 -13.10
CA TYR A 93 9.11 5.99 -13.55
C TYR A 93 9.58 6.22 -14.98
N LYS A 94 8.65 6.41 -15.94
CA LYS A 94 8.97 6.60 -17.36
C LYS A 94 9.97 5.57 -17.93
N GLY A 95 9.88 4.31 -17.47
CA GLY A 95 10.76 3.21 -17.87
C GLY A 95 12.06 3.08 -17.08
N MET A 96 12.41 4.05 -16.23
CA MET A 96 13.54 3.96 -15.30
C MET A 96 13.19 3.03 -14.14
N ASP A 97 14.06 2.05 -13.87
CA ASP A 97 13.95 1.19 -12.68
C ASP A 97 14.31 1.97 -11.41
N LEU A 98 13.41 1.96 -10.44
CA LEU A 98 13.57 2.69 -9.19
C LEU A 98 14.28 1.89 -8.10
N PHE A 99 14.46 0.57 -8.27
CA PHE A 99 15.06 -0.28 -7.23
C PHE A 99 16.52 0.09 -6.88
N PRO A 100 17.41 0.38 -7.86
CA PRO A 100 18.78 0.81 -7.54
C PRO A 100 18.81 2.13 -6.78
N ILE A 101 17.94 3.08 -7.15
CA ILE A 101 17.82 4.39 -6.50
C ILE A 101 17.30 4.20 -5.07
N TYR A 102 16.23 3.43 -4.91
CA TYR A 102 15.66 3.12 -3.59
C TYR A 102 16.66 2.41 -2.69
N ARG A 103 17.49 1.50 -3.24
CA ARG A 103 18.54 0.82 -2.47
C ARG A 103 19.57 1.78 -1.92
N LYS A 104 20.15 2.62 -2.80
CA LYS A 104 21.12 3.65 -2.39
C LYS A 104 20.52 4.53 -1.29
N PHE A 105 19.31 5.04 -1.53
CA PHE A 105 18.61 5.89 -0.58
C PHE A 105 18.36 5.21 0.77
N ALA A 106 17.92 3.95 0.75
CA ALA A 106 17.67 3.15 1.95
C ALA A 106 18.95 2.88 2.75
N GLU A 107 20.09 2.67 2.09
CA GLU A 107 21.40 2.49 2.76
C GLU A 107 21.88 3.78 3.42
N GLU A 108 21.73 4.92 2.74
CA GLU A 108 22.13 6.25 3.26
C GLU A 108 21.25 6.70 4.43
N HIS A 109 19.95 6.38 4.40
CA HIS A 109 18.96 6.81 5.40
C HIS A 109 18.58 5.70 6.39
N TYR A 110 19.27 4.56 6.41
CA TYR A 110 18.91 3.42 7.26
C TYR A 110 18.87 3.78 8.76
N GLU A 111 19.90 4.48 9.24
CA GLU A 111 20.03 4.85 10.65
C GLU A 111 19.21 6.09 11.01
N SER A 112 19.26 7.13 10.19
CA SER A 112 18.56 8.39 10.44
C SER A 112 17.06 8.29 10.19
N GLY A 113 16.65 7.39 9.30
CA GLY A 113 15.33 7.43 8.67
C GLY A 113 15.18 8.61 7.71
N TYR A 114 14.02 8.68 7.08
CA TYR A 114 13.59 9.77 6.21
C TYR A 114 12.13 10.11 6.49
N GLU A 115 11.88 11.34 6.91
CA GLU A 115 10.56 11.90 7.18
C GLU A 115 10.17 12.84 6.05
N TYR A 116 8.91 12.79 5.62
CA TYR A 116 8.37 13.71 4.62
C TYR A 116 6.90 13.99 4.93
N GLY A 117 6.44 15.19 4.55
CA GLY A 117 5.05 15.63 4.75
C GLY A 117 4.83 16.50 5.99
N ASP A 118 3.59 16.98 6.11
CA ASP A 118 3.20 18.02 7.06
C ASP A 118 2.93 17.43 8.46
N THR A 119 3.51 18.01 9.50
CA THR A 119 3.41 17.58 10.91
C THR A 119 2.07 17.98 11.54
N ASN A 120 0.97 17.85 10.80
CA ASN A 120 -0.34 18.17 11.31
C ASN A 120 -0.68 17.19 12.45
N TRP A 121 -1.08 17.70 13.61
CA TRP A 121 -1.28 16.93 14.83
C TRP A 121 -2.22 15.72 14.63
N MET A 122 -3.21 15.87 13.75
CA MET A 122 -4.18 14.83 13.40
C MET A 122 -3.56 13.62 12.69
N ASN A 123 -2.42 13.80 12.02
CA ASN A 123 -1.68 12.76 11.30
C ASN A 123 -0.38 12.36 11.99
N SER A 124 -0.05 12.95 13.14
CA SER A 124 1.22 12.72 13.86
C SER A 124 1.45 11.24 14.21
N SER A 125 0.39 10.50 14.53
CA SER A 125 0.46 9.06 14.83
C SER A 125 0.65 8.16 13.60
N PHE A 126 0.68 8.74 12.39
CA PHE A 126 0.95 8.05 11.13
C PHE A 126 2.24 8.54 10.47
N ALA A 127 2.90 9.55 11.04
CA ALA A 127 4.18 10.04 10.58
C ALA A 127 5.25 9.01 10.95
N CYS A 128 6.08 8.62 9.98
CA CYS A 128 7.16 7.68 10.23
C CYS A 128 8.41 8.06 9.41
N ALA A 129 9.56 7.70 9.96
CA ALA A 129 10.86 7.90 9.30
C ALA A 129 11.22 6.75 8.34
N ASN A 130 10.25 5.90 7.97
CA ASN A 130 10.40 4.79 7.00
C ASN A 130 11.52 3.78 7.30
N ARG A 131 12.04 3.73 8.53
CA ARG A 131 13.17 2.86 8.91
C ARG A 131 12.84 1.38 8.80
N VAL A 132 11.60 0.98 9.12
CA VAL A 132 11.18 -0.42 9.01
C VAL A 132 11.05 -0.81 7.54
N LYS A 133 10.50 0.06 6.68
CA LYS A 133 10.52 -0.14 5.22
C LYS A 133 11.92 -0.37 4.68
N PHE A 134 12.90 0.46 5.08
CA PHE A 134 14.28 0.32 4.63
C PHE A 134 14.89 -0.99 5.11
N ASP A 135 14.75 -1.35 6.39
CA ASP A 135 15.22 -2.64 6.92
C ASP A 135 14.61 -3.83 6.16
N LEU A 136 13.29 -3.81 5.93
CA LEU A 136 12.61 -4.86 5.17
C LEU A 136 13.11 -4.93 3.73
N PHE A 137 13.31 -3.80 3.06
CA PHE A 137 13.84 -3.78 1.70
C PHE A 137 15.27 -4.34 1.63
N LEU A 138 16.16 -3.93 2.55
CA LEU A 138 17.55 -4.38 2.54
C LEU A 138 17.66 -5.89 2.82
N ARG A 139 16.74 -6.46 3.61
CA ARG A 139 16.68 -7.90 3.90
C ARG A 139 16.05 -8.73 2.77
N TYR A 140 14.95 -8.26 2.19
CA TYR A 140 14.12 -9.07 1.29
C TYR A 140 14.21 -8.65 -0.19
N GLY A 141 14.83 -7.52 -0.49
CA GLY A 141 15.00 -7.01 -1.86
C GLY A 141 13.71 -6.54 -2.53
N CYS A 142 12.61 -6.43 -1.79
CA CYS A 142 11.31 -5.91 -2.26
C CYS A 142 10.90 -4.71 -1.41
N ILE A 143 10.28 -3.69 -2.02
CA ILE A 143 9.91 -2.46 -1.30
C ILE A 143 8.64 -2.75 -0.48
N ALA A 144 8.70 -2.61 0.84
CA ALA A 144 7.53 -2.74 1.70
C ALA A 144 6.54 -1.60 1.44
N ALA A 145 5.31 -1.95 1.10
CA ALA A 145 4.29 -1.05 0.53
C ALA A 145 3.09 -0.81 1.47
N ALA A 146 3.35 -0.78 2.78
CA ALA A 146 2.44 -0.33 3.84
C ALA A 146 3.24 0.49 4.86
N GLY A 147 2.62 1.43 5.56
CA GLY A 147 3.30 2.27 6.56
C GLY A 147 3.99 1.44 7.64
N ASP A 148 5.08 1.97 8.19
CA ASP A 148 5.72 1.38 9.38
C ASP A 148 4.73 1.33 10.55
N ARG A 149 3.84 2.35 10.54
CA ARG A 149 2.82 2.83 11.49
C ARG A 149 3.37 3.82 12.51
#